data_AF-A0A1I3KVN9-F1
#
_entry.id   AF-A0A1I3KVN9-F1
#
_cell.length_a   1.000
_cell.length_b   1.000
_cell.length_c   1.000
_cell.angle_alpha   90.00
_cell.angle_beta   90.00
_cell.angle_gamma   90.00
#
_symmetry.space_group_name_H-M   'P 1'
#
loop_
_entity.id
_entity.type
_entity.pdbx_description
1 polymer ?
#
loop_
_entity_poly.entity_id
_entity_poly.type
_entity_poly.pdbx_seq_one_letter_code
_entity_poly.pdbx_strand_id
1 'polypeptide(L)'
;MRIKKKKWIEKIDKDLSEEDIKKHISMVLHNLPSAMRNVFELFTTQELSLEEIAQIRNNTIKDVEHLLKDAKKALQLSLLNRYTTK
;
A
#
# COMPACT_ATOMS: atom_id res chain seq x y z
N MET A 1 -15.73 13.28 8.65
CA MET A 1 -14.52 12.45 8.37
C MET A 1 -13.79 12.81 7.06
N ARG A 2 -14.50 13.12 5.94
CA ARG A 2 -13.88 13.44 4.63
C ARG A 2 -13.00 14.71 4.60
N ILE A 3 -13.33 15.74 5.39
CA ILE A 3 -12.58 17.02 5.40
C ILE A 3 -11.17 16.87 5.99
N LYS A 4 -11.00 16.00 6.99
CA LYS A 4 -9.67 15.73 7.57
C LYS A 4 -8.74 15.10 6.53
N LYS A 5 -9.23 14.13 5.73
CA LYS A 5 -8.42 13.41 4.73
C LYS A 5 -7.80 14.34 3.68
N LYS A 6 -8.55 15.34 3.18
CA LYS A 6 -8.03 16.32 2.19
C LYS A 6 -6.88 17.17 2.75
N LYS A 7 -7.04 17.72 3.95
CA LYS A 7 -6.04 18.60 4.57
C LYS A 7 -4.70 17.89 4.85
N TRP A 8 -4.73 16.57 5.06
CA TRP A 8 -3.51 15.77 5.23
C TRP A 8 -2.82 15.44 3.92
N ILE A 9 -3.60 15.18 2.85
CA ILE A 9 -3.04 14.95 1.51
C ILE A 9 -2.26 16.19 1.07
N GLU A 10 -2.82 17.39 1.25
CA GLU A 10 -2.13 18.65 0.92
C GLU A 10 -0.83 18.86 1.71
N LYS A 11 -0.79 18.42 2.97
CA LYS A 11 0.43 18.49 3.79
C LYS A 11 1.49 17.46 3.34
N ILE A 12 1.05 16.25 3.00
CA ILE A 12 1.91 15.19 2.45
C ILE A 12 2.53 15.65 1.12
N ASP A 13 1.74 16.18 0.20
CA ASP A 13 2.22 16.65 -1.11
C ASP A 13 3.22 17.81 -1.00
N LYS A 14 3.09 18.64 0.05
CA LYS A 14 3.98 19.77 0.29
C LYS A 14 5.29 19.36 0.98
N ASP A 15 5.22 18.39 1.89
CA ASP A 15 6.33 18.07 2.81
C ASP A 15 7.13 16.83 2.37
N LEU A 16 6.62 15.99 1.45
CA LEU A 16 7.29 14.76 1.04
C LEU A 16 7.81 14.83 -0.39
N SER A 17 9.11 14.59 -0.52
CA SER A 17 9.70 14.25 -1.81
C SER A 17 9.24 12.85 -2.24
N GLU A 18 9.31 12.57 -3.55
CA GLU A 18 9.09 11.22 -4.07
C GLU A 18 10.00 10.18 -3.39
N GLU A 19 11.22 10.59 -3.02
CA GLU A 19 12.18 9.72 -2.33
C GLU A 19 11.73 9.38 -0.91
N ASP A 20 11.15 10.34 -0.18
CA ASP A 20 10.57 10.09 1.14
C ASP A 20 9.38 9.14 1.07
N ILE A 21 8.57 9.26 0.01
CA ILE A 21 7.44 8.38 -0.26
C ILE A 21 7.94 6.97 -0.56
N LYS A 22 8.92 6.82 -1.47
CA LYS A 22 9.52 5.52 -1.83
C LYS A 22 10.15 4.83 -0.63
N LYS A 23 10.93 5.54 0.18
CA LYS A 23 11.51 5.02 1.43
C LYS A 23 10.43 4.57 2.41
N HIS A 24 9.36 5.35 2.56
CA HIS A 24 8.27 4.98 3.45
C HIS A 24 7.53 3.72 2.96
N ILE A 25 7.19 3.65 1.67
CA ILE A 25 6.56 2.46 1.07
C ILE A 25 7.47 1.24 1.26
N SER A 26 8.76 1.35 0.94
CA SER A 26 9.72 0.25 1.09
C SER A 26 9.80 -0.26 2.54
N MET A 27 9.91 0.65 3.51
CA MET A 27 9.91 0.32 4.94
C MET A 27 8.63 -0.39 5.37
N VAL A 28 7.45 0.07 4.92
CA VAL A 28 6.19 -0.58 5.28
C VAL A 28 6.09 -1.95 4.65
N LEU A 29 6.36 -2.07 3.35
CA LEU A 29 6.30 -3.34 2.62
C LEU A 29 7.24 -4.39 3.21
N HIS A 30 8.45 -3.99 3.65
CA HIS A 30 9.40 -4.89 4.31
C HIS A 30 8.84 -5.52 5.60
N ASN A 31 7.94 -4.83 6.29
CA ASN A 31 7.32 -5.30 7.53
C ASN A 31 5.97 -6.02 7.32
N LEU A 32 5.50 -6.16 6.08
CA LEU A 32 4.26 -6.88 5.79
C LEU A 32 4.49 -8.39 5.70
N PRO A 33 3.44 -9.20 5.98
CA PRO A 33 3.44 -10.61 5.60
C PRO A 33 3.80 -10.78 4.12
N SER A 34 4.66 -11.77 3.83
CA SER A 34 5.16 -12.03 2.47
C SER A 34 4.05 -12.11 1.42
N ALA A 35 2.93 -12.74 1.74
CA ALA A 35 1.78 -12.85 0.84
C ALA A 35 1.19 -11.49 0.44
N MET A 36 1.05 -10.55 1.39
CA MET A 36 0.53 -9.21 1.12
C MET A 36 1.51 -8.39 0.29
N ARG A 37 2.80 -8.43 0.65
CA ARG A 37 3.88 -7.76 -0.07
C ARG A 37 3.96 -8.25 -1.52
N ASN A 38 3.95 -9.57 -1.72
CA ASN A 38 4.07 -10.18 -3.04
C ASN A 38 2.89 -9.82 -3.95
N VAL A 39 1.65 -9.88 -3.44
CA VAL A 39 0.47 -9.44 -4.20
C VAL A 39 0.56 -7.95 -4.56
N PHE A 40 1.01 -7.11 -3.63
CA PHE A 40 1.18 -5.69 -3.89
C PHE A 40 2.21 -5.43 -4.99
N GLU A 41 3.41 -6.02 -4.90
CA GLU A 41 4.50 -5.85 -5.88
C GLU A 41 4.10 -6.38 -7.26
N LEU A 42 3.43 -7.53 -7.34
CA LEU A 42 2.92 -8.05 -8.62
C LEU A 42 1.88 -7.11 -9.25
N PHE A 43 1.01 -6.52 -8.44
CA PHE A 43 -0.02 -5.59 -8.92
C PHE A 43 0.56 -4.23 -9.35
N THR A 44 1.52 -3.67 -8.59
CA THR A 44 1.99 -2.29 -8.82
C THR A 44 3.27 -2.19 -9.62
N THR A 45 4.17 -3.16 -9.51
CA THR A 45 5.49 -3.12 -10.15
C THR A 45 5.52 -3.97 -11.41
N GLN A 46 4.83 -5.11 -11.40
CA GLN A 46 4.70 -5.96 -12.58
C GLN A 46 3.40 -5.71 -13.36
N GLU A 47 2.55 -4.81 -12.87
CA GLU A 47 1.30 -4.39 -13.52
C GLU A 47 0.34 -5.53 -13.88
N LEU A 48 0.40 -6.64 -13.13
CA LEU A 48 -0.46 -7.80 -13.36
C LEU A 48 -1.87 -7.57 -12.83
N SER A 49 -2.85 -8.12 -13.54
CA SER A 49 -4.24 -8.20 -13.10
C SER A 49 -4.41 -9.12 -11.89
N LEU A 50 -5.54 -9.00 -11.17
CA LEU A 50 -5.80 -9.84 -10.01
C LEU A 50 -5.98 -11.31 -10.41
N GLU A 51 -6.50 -11.55 -11.60
CA GLU A 51 -6.67 -12.85 -12.23
C GLU A 51 -5.31 -13.51 -12.52
N GLU A 52 -4.38 -12.78 -13.14
CA GLU A 52 -3.02 -13.28 -13.40
C GLU A 52 -2.27 -13.56 -12.09
N ILE A 53 -2.42 -12.69 -11.10
CA ILE A 53 -1.81 -12.90 -9.77
C ILE A 53 -2.41 -14.13 -9.07
N ALA A 54 -3.72 -14.32 -9.17
CA ALA A 54 -4.40 -15.49 -8.60
C ALA A 54 -3.89 -16.79 -9.23
N GLN A 55 -3.69 -16.79 -10.55
CA GLN A 55 -3.11 -17.92 -11.28
C GLN A 55 -1.66 -18.19 -10.84
N ILE A 56 -0.80 -17.17 -10.83
CA ILE A 56 0.63 -17.31 -10.45
C ILE A 56 0.77 -17.82 -9.01
N ARG A 57 -0.06 -17.31 -8.09
CA ARG A 57 0.02 -17.63 -6.66
C ARG A 57 -0.80 -18.85 -6.26
N ASN A 58 -1.50 -19.48 -7.19
CA ASN A 58 -2.43 -20.58 -6.93
C ASN A 58 -3.41 -20.26 -5.77
N ASN A 59 -4.03 -19.08 -5.85
CA ASN A 59 -5.01 -18.57 -4.87
C ASN A 59 -6.31 -18.20 -5.57
N THR A 60 -7.39 -18.02 -4.82
CA THR A 60 -8.61 -17.48 -5.40
C THR A 60 -8.45 -15.98 -5.65
N ILE A 61 -9.21 -15.43 -6.62
CA ILE A 61 -9.25 -13.98 -6.86
C ILE A 61 -9.63 -13.23 -5.58
N LYS A 62 -10.57 -13.76 -4.78
CA LYS A 62 -10.96 -13.19 -3.48
C LYS A 62 -9.80 -13.09 -2.49
N ASP A 63 -8.94 -14.10 -2.43
CA ASP A 63 -7.76 -14.08 -1.55
C ASP A 63 -6.78 -12.98 -1.99
N VAL A 64 -6.56 -12.88 -3.31
CA VAL A 64 -5.70 -11.83 -3.89
C VAL A 64 -6.27 -10.43 -3.63
N GLU A 65 -7.57 -10.24 -3.83
CA GLU A 65 -8.27 -8.99 -3.50
C GLU A 65 -8.10 -8.62 -2.02
N HIS A 66 -8.24 -9.59 -1.12
CA HIS A 66 -8.10 -9.38 0.31
C HIS A 66 -6.67 -8.98 0.68
N LEU A 67 -5.68 -9.73 0.18
CA LEU A 67 -4.26 -9.44 0.41
C LEU A 67 -3.85 -8.07 -0.13
N LEU A 68 -4.33 -7.69 -1.33
CA LEU A 68 -4.06 -6.37 -1.90
C LEU A 68 -4.71 -5.25 -1.09
N LYS A 69 -5.96 -5.46 -0.65
CA LYS A 69 -6.69 -4.50 0.19
C LYS A 69 -5.98 -4.27 1.52
N ASP A 70 -5.50 -5.33 2.15
CA ASP A 70 -4.79 -5.25 3.43
C ASP A 70 -3.41 -4.60 3.29
N ALA A 71 -2.66 -4.91 2.22
CA ALA A 71 -1.41 -4.23 1.91
C ALA A 71 -1.62 -2.71 1.73
N LYS A 72 -2.62 -2.32 0.94
CA LYS A 72 -3.00 -0.90 0.73
C LYS A 72 -3.43 -0.23 2.05
N LYS A 73 -4.18 -0.93 2.90
CA LYS A 73 -4.62 -0.42 4.20
C LYS A 73 -3.45 -0.23 5.16
N ALA A 74 -2.50 -1.15 5.21
CA ALA A 74 -1.32 -1.03 6.04
C ALA A 74 -0.45 0.18 5.65
N LEU A 75 -0.24 0.39 4.35
CA LEU A 75 0.43 1.60 3.82
C LEU A 75 -0.31 2.87 4.24
N GLN A 76 -1.63 2.92 4.07
CA GLN A 76 -2.45 4.08 4.46
C GLN A 76 -2.37 4.38 5.96
N LEU A 77 -2.46 3.35 6.81
CA LEU A 77 -2.41 3.51 8.26
C LEU A 77 -1.02 3.95 8.74
N SER A 78 0.04 3.34 8.19
CA SER A 78 1.42 3.72 8.52
C SER A 78 1.70 5.17 8.16
N LEU A 79 1.27 5.60 6.97
CA LEU A 79 1.40 6.98 6.54
C LEU A 79 0.58 7.90 7.44
N LEU A 80 -0.70 7.58 7.69
CA LEU A 80 -1.56 8.39 8.56
C LEU A 80 -0.92 8.57 9.94
N ASN A 81 -0.53 7.48 10.59
CA ASN A 81 0.07 7.51 11.92
C ASN A 81 1.31 8.42 11.95
N ARG A 82 2.20 8.30 10.96
CA ARG A 82 3.43 9.13 10.85
C ARG A 82 3.14 10.63 10.87
N TYR A 83 2.01 11.08 10.30
CA TYR A 83 1.68 12.50 10.18
C TYR A 83 0.63 12.99 11.17
N THR A 84 -0.17 12.11 11.78
CA THR A 84 -1.16 12.49 12.79
C THR A 84 -0.65 12.40 14.24
N THR A 85 0.43 11.68 14.49
CA THR A 85 1.04 11.57 15.84
C THR A 85 2.25 12.48 16.05
N LYS A 86 2.52 13.37 15.10
CA LYS A 86 3.51 14.45 15.23
C LYS A 86 2.83 15.80 15.38
#